data_AF-A0A661IXN3-F1
#
_entry.id   AF-A0A661IXN3-F1
#
_cell.length_a   1.000
_cell.length_b   1.000
_cell.length_c   1.000
_cell.angle_alpha   90.00
_cell.angle_beta   90.00
_cell.angle_gamma   90.00
#
_symmetry.space_group_name_H-M   'P 1'
#
loop_
_entity.id
_entity.type
_entity.pdbx_description
1 polymer ?
#
loop_
_entity_poly.entity_id
_entity_poly.type
_entity_poly.pdbx_seq_one_letter_code
_entity_poly.pdbx_strand_id
1 'polypeptide(L)'
;MKDKRFIEVSFPVKEVSEISAKEKNIRHGHISTLHIWWARRPLASSKATNSAALISAPEDAGQWNKTRQFIIELAKWENSLNPRVIEKVRRDILNANGGKAPRILDPFAGGGSIPLEALRLGCEAHAIEYNPVAVLILKCTLEYPQKYGKPVKKKVKDDFGLISEIEANPLFEDVKKWGNWILEKAKKEIGRFYPNEEDGSVPVGYIWARTIPCQNPSCGAEIPLMRQFWLAKKKNKKVALYPYVKGKEVKFKIVGDGYEKMPSDFDPSKGTVSRAIATCLVCGYTIEANTTRKLFQEGKAGQRMVAVVLHKPGTTGKRYRLATEEDLEIFKEAEKYMEEKRQKLMEKWRIDPVPDEELPPKETLGFRVQRYGMLKWGDLFNSRQKLALITFTEKVRLAYKKMMEEGYDKEYAKAVVSYLGLALDMLAAFTNVLARWENTSEAIKQLYSRQALPMLWDFVEANPFSGSSGSSVAGQEYYLKVLSHLSQIPPVEHKEEEG
;
A
#
# COMPACT_ATOMS: atom_id res chain seq x y z
N MET A 1 2.97 -48.48 13.01
CA MET A 1 2.62 -47.10 12.58
C MET A 1 1.40 -47.18 11.70
N LYS A 2 0.20 -46.85 12.21
CA LYS A 2 -1.08 -46.97 11.48
C LYS A 2 -1.85 -45.65 11.30
N ASP A 3 -1.36 -44.53 11.85
CA ASP A 3 -2.01 -43.23 11.70
C ASP A 3 -1.14 -42.30 10.84
N LYS A 4 -1.16 -42.50 9.52
CA LYS A 4 -0.53 -41.58 8.58
C LYS A 4 -1.43 -40.38 8.37
N ARG A 5 -0.85 -39.19 8.24
CA ARG A 5 -1.55 -37.97 7.82
C ARG A 5 -1.64 -37.93 6.30
N PHE A 6 -2.66 -37.24 5.78
CA PHE A 6 -2.90 -37.22 4.33
C PHE A 6 -1.69 -36.68 3.54
N ILE A 7 -1.00 -35.67 4.07
CA ILE A 7 0.19 -35.09 3.44
C ILE A 7 1.33 -36.09 3.21
N GLU A 8 1.40 -37.18 3.99
CA GLU A 8 2.42 -38.22 3.86
C GLU A 8 2.13 -39.20 2.71
N VAL A 9 0.88 -39.25 2.24
CA VAL A 9 0.45 -40.19 1.18
C VAL A 9 0.08 -39.48 -0.12
N SER A 10 -0.42 -38.23 -0.06
CA SER A 10 -0.83 -37.48 -1.24
C SER A 10 -0.94 -35.98 -0.96
N PHE A 11 -0.64 -35.17 -1.97
CA PHE A 11 -0.87 -33.73 -1.92
C PHE A 11 -1.08 -33.16 -3.34
N PRO A 12 -2.09 -32.31 -3.59
CA PRO A 12 -2.35 -31.73 -4.91
C PRO A 12 -1.42 -30.53 -5.23
N VAL A 13 -0.11 -30.80 -5.36
CA VAL A 13 0.93 -29.76 -5.53
C VAL A 13 0.63 -28.85 -6.72
N LYS A 14 0.29 -29.41 -7.89
CA LYS A 14 0.08 -28.66 -9.13
C LYS A 14 -1.09 -27.68 -8.98
N GLU A 15 -2.24 -28.18 -8.57
CA GLU A 15 -3.47 -27.40 -8.47
C GLU A 15 -3.39 -26.34 -7.37
N VAL A 16 -2.80 -26.67 -6.22
CA VAL A 16 -2.56 -25.69 -5.13
C VAL A 16 -1.60 -24.60 -5.59
N SER A 17 -0.58 -24.94 -6.38
CA SER A 17 0.36 -23.95 -6.94
C SER A 17 -0.33 -23.01 -7.93
N GLU A 18 -1.20 -23.53 -8.80
CA GLU A 18 -1.98 -22.73 -9.75
C GLU A 18 -2.95 -21.77 -9.01
N ILE A 19 -3.61 -22.24 -7.96
CA ILE A 19 -4.49 -21.41 -7.11
C ILE A 19 -3.67 -20.33 -6.40
N SER A 20 -2.53 -20.71 -5.80
CA SER A 20 -1.61 -19.80 -5.11
C SER A 20 -1.08 -18.70 -6.04
N ALA A 21 -0.84 -19.01 -7.32
CA ALA A 21 -0.41 -18.01 -8.30
C ALA A 21 -1.52 -16.97 -8.59
N LYS A 22 -2.79 -17.42 -8.65
CA LYS A 22 -3.95 -16.54 -8.88
C LYS A 22 -4.22 -15.61 -7.69
N GLU A 23 -3.92 -16.05 -6.47
CA GLU A 23 -4.08 -15.28 -5.23
C GLU A 23 -3.36 -13.92 -5.27
N LYS A 24 -2.23 -13.81 -5.99
CA LYS A 24 -1.46 -12.56 -6.15
C LYS A 24 -2.26 -11.41 -6.75
N ASN A 25 -3.39 -11.68 -7.40
CA ASN A 25 -4.27 -10.68 -8.02
C ASN A 25 -5.47 -10.30 -7.15
N ILE A 26 -5.62 -10.92 -5.98
CA ILE A 26 -6.70 -10.59 -5.06
C ILE A 26 -6.36 -9.26 -4.38
N ARG A 27 -7.35 -8.36 -4.37
CA ARG A 27 -7.20 -7.01 -3.85
C ARG A 27 -8.21 -6.68 -2.75
N HIS A 28 -9.14 -7.57 -2.41
CA HIS A 28 -10.17 -7.29 -1.42
C HIS A 28 -10.22 -8.41 -0.38
N GLY A 29 -10.22 -8.05 0.90
CA GLY A 29 -10.27 -9.01 2.02
C GLY A 29 -8.97 -9.78 2.30
N HIS A 30 -8.02 -9.77 1.35
CA HIS A 30 -6.77 -10.51 1.46
C HIS A 30 -5.74 -9.79 2.33
N ILE A 31 -5.05 -10.50 3.23
CA ILE A 31 -4.08 -9.90 4.17
C ILE A 31 -2.89 -9.20 3.49
N SER A 32 -2.65 -9.48 2.20
CA SER A 32 -1.66 -8.73 1.40
C SER A 32 -2.03 -7.28 1.15
N THR A 33 -3.29 -6.90 1.31
CA THR A 33 -3.73 -5.51 1.22
C THR A 33 -3.77 -4.80 2.58
N LEU A 34 -3.56 -5.53 3.68
CA LEU A 34 -3.34 -4.95 5.01
C LEU A 34 -1.88 -4.49 5.18
N HIS A 35 -0.92 -5.31 4.76
CA HIS A 35 0.49 -4.92 4.70
C HIS A 35 1.24 -5.82 3.73
N ILE A 36 2.21 -5.27 2.99
CA ILE A 36 3.06 -6.08 2.11
C ILE A 36 4.15 -6.73 2.97
N TRP A 37 4.15 -8.07 3.04
CA TRP A 37 5.23 -8.82 3.67
C TRP A 37 5.91 -9.68 2.61
N TRP A 38 7.18 -9.41 2.33
CA TRP A 38 7.89 -9.98 1.17
C TRP A 38 8.02 -11.50 1.21
N ALA A 39 8.15 -12.07 2.41
CA ALA A 39 8.26 -13.51 2.62
C ALA A 39 6.90 -14.20 2.82
N ARG A 40 5.77 -13.51 2.60
CA ARG A 40 4.44 -14.07 2.86
C ARG A 40 4.17 -15.28 1.96
N ARG A 41 3.84 -16.41 2.58
CA ARG A 41 3.38 -17.62 1.88
C ARG A 41 1.94 -17.43 1.36
N PRO A 42 1.59 -18.00 0.21
CA PRO A 42 0.20 -17.99 -0.27
C PRO A 42 -0.75 -18.61 0.77
N LEU A 43 -1.90 -17.99 0.98
CA LEU A 43 -2.95 -18.51 1.85
C LEU A 43 -3.48 -19.85 1.34
N ALA A 44 -3.64 -20.01 0.03
CA ALA A 44 -4.08 -21.26 -0.59
C ALA A 44 -3.18 -22.45 -0.21
N SER A 45 -1.86 -22.26 -0.36
CA SER A 45 -0.86 -23.27 0.04
C SER A 45 -0.88 -23.51 1.54
N SER A 46 -1.00 -22.46 2.36
CA SER A 46 -1.00 -22.57 3.83
C SER A 46 -2.22 -23.37 4.31
N LYS A 47 -3.40 -23.09 3.76
CA LYS A 47 -4.66 -23.77 4.08
C LYS A 47 -4.64 -25.24 3.66
N ALA A 48 -4.17 -25.51 2.44
CA ALA A 48 -4.05 -26.87 1.94
C ALA A 48 -3.06 -27.70 2.76
N THR A 49 -1.92 -27.12 3.12
CA THR A 49 -0.88 -27.78 3.92
C THR A 49 -1.40 -28.09 5.33
N ASN A 50 -2.00 -27.11 6.01
CA ASN A 50 -2.59 -27.32 7.33
C ASN A 50 -3.66 -28.42 7.26
N SER A 51 -4.58 -28.37 6.30
CA SER A 51 -5.61 -29.41 6.17
C SER A 51 -5.01 -30.79 5.93
N ALA A 52 -4.07 -30.93 4.98
CA ALA A 52 -3.46 -32.22 4.65
C ALA A 52 -2.62 -32.80 5.80
N ALA A 53 -2.00 -31.95 6.61
CA ALA A 53 -1.19 -32.38 7.75
C ALA A 53 -2.03 -32.80 8.97
N LEU A 54 -3.26 -32.30 9.09
CA LEU A 54 -4.09 -32.46 10.29
C LEU A 54 -5.21 -33.49 10.13
N ILE A 55 -5.48 -33.97 8.91
CA ILE A 55 -6.44 -35.05 8.66
C ILE A 55 -5.72 -36.38 8.46
N SER A 56 -6.37 -37.48 8.84
CA SER A 56 -5.84 -38.83 8.60
C SER A 56 -5.87 -39.17 7.11
N ALA A 57 -4.89 -39.96 6.67
CA ALA A 57 -4.89 -40.58 5.36
C ALA A 57 -6.02 -41.62 5.28
N PRO A 58 -6.91 -41.57 4.28
CA PRO A 58 -7.86 -42.66 4.08
C PRO A 58 -7.11 -43.96 3.76
N GLU A 59 -7.75 -45.12 3.90
CA GLU A 59 -7.11 -46.40 3.56
C GLU A 59 -7.34 -46.79 2.08
N ASP A 60 -8.42 -46.33 1.46
CA ASP A 60 -8.76 -46.66 0.07
C ASP A 60 -8.42 -45.55 -0.94
N ALA A 61 -7.97 -45.97 -2.13
CA ALA A 61 -7.56 -45.08 -3.21
C ALA A 61 -8.71 -44.20 -3.76
N GLY A 62 -9.97 -44.62 -3.62
CA GLY A 62 -11.13 -43.84 -4.04
C GLY A 62 -11.35 -42.63 -3.13
N GLN A 63 -11.27 -42.83 -1.82
CA GLN A 63 -11.29 -41.79 -0.80
C GLN A 63 -10.06 -40.90 -0.89
N TRP A 64 -8.88 -41.43 -1.28
CA TRP A 64 -7.70 -40.59 -1.53
C TRP A 64 -8.00 -39.50 -2.56
N ASN A 65 -8.59 -39.87 -3.69
CA ASN A 65 -8.94 -38.92 -4.74
C ASN A 65 -10.02 -37.93 -4.28
N LYS A 66 -11.02 -38.38 -3.50
CA LYS A 66 -12.04 -37.48 -2.93
C LYS A 66 -11.41 -36.45 -1.97
N THR A 67 -10.55 -36.89 -1.05
CA THR A 67 -9.84 -36.00 -0.12
C THR A 67 -8.92 -35.03 -0.87
N ARG A 68 -8.22 -35.52 -1.90
CA ARG A 68 -7.39 -34.67 -2.79
C ARG A 68 -8.21 -33.57 -3.45
N GLN A 69 -9.36 -33.92 -4.06
CA GLN A 69 -10.24 -32.95 -4.70
C GLN A 69 -10.83 -31.95 -3.71
N PHE A 70 -11.18 -32.41 -2.51
CA PHE A 70 -11.64 -31.53 -1.44
C PHE A 70 -10.57 -30.52 -1.00
N ILE A 71 -9.30 -30.92 -0.86
CA ILE A 71 -8.21 -29.99 -0.54
C ILE A 71 -8.01 -28.95 -1.65
N ILE A 72 -8.16 -29.34 -2.92
CA ILE A 72 -8.13 -28.41 -4.05
C ILE A 72 -9.27 -27.39 -3.94
N GLU A 73 -10.49 -27.85 -3.63
CA GLU A 73 -11.64 -26.97 -3.41
C GLU A 73 -11.43 -26.02 -2.22
N LEU A 74 -10.94 -26.55 -1.10
CA LEU A 74 -10.64 -25.79 0.12
C LEU A 74 -9.62 -24.68 -0.14
N ALA A 75 -8.58 -24.96 -0.94
CA ALA A 75 -7.50 -24.02 -1.24
C ALA A 75 -7.98 -22.76 -1.97
N LYS A 76 -9.13 -22.79 -2.64
CA LYS A 76 -9.66 -21.64 -3.38
C LYS A 76 -10.04 -20.48 -2.46
N TRP A 77 -9.81 -19.25 -2.91
CA TRP A 77 -10.03 -18.05 -2.10
C TRP A 77 -11.51 -17.85 -1.74
N GLU A 78 -12.41 -18.08 -2.69
CA GLU A 78 -13.86 -18.00 -2.53
C GLU A 78 -14.40 -18.92 -1.43
N ASN A 79 -13.66 -19.98 -1.09
CA ASN A 79 -14.02 -20.93 -0.04
C ASN A 79 -13.40 -20.60 1.32
N SER A 80 -12.70 -19.47 1.47
CA SER A 80 -12.04 -19.09 2.73
C SER A 80 -13.01 -18.80 3.88
N LEU A 81 -14.26 -18.44 3.57
CA LEU A 81 -15.34 -18.21 4.54
C LEU A 81 -16.60 -19.03 4.22
N ASN A 82 -16.51 -20.02 3.33
CA ASN A 82 -17.66 -20.85 2.98
C ASN A 82 -17.99 -21.81 4.13
N PRO A 83 -19.14 -21.67 4.83
CA PRO A 83 -19.43 -22.45 6.03
C PRO A 83 -19.40 -23.96 5.78
N ARG A 84 -19.95 -24.41 4.65
CA ARG A 84 -20.00 -25.84 4.31
C ARG A 84 -18.62 -26.45 4.15
N VAL A 85 -17.70 -25.73 3.49
CA VAL A 85 -16.34 -26.19 3.24
C VAL A 85 -15.52 -26.15 4.54
N ILE A 86 -15.61 -25.07 5.30
CA ILE A 86 -14.87 -24.85 6.54
C ILE A 86 -15.33 -25.81 7.66
N GLU A 87 -16.64 -26.01 7.83
CA GLU A 87 -17.17 -26.94 8.84
C GLU A 87 -16.80 -28.39 8.52
N LYS A 88 -16.81 -28.77 7.24
CA LYS A 88 -16.39 -30.11 6.83
C LYS A 88 -14.94 -30.37 7.23
N VAL A 89 -14.01 -29.48 6.88
CA VAL A 89 -12.59 -29.68 7.22
C VAL A 89 -12.34 -29.60 8.73
N ARG A 90 -13.05 -28.74 9.47
CA ARG A 90 -13.01 -28.71 10.95
C ARG A 90 -13.41 -30.06 11.53
N ARG A 91 -14.50 -30.67 11.03
CA ARG A 91 -14.94 -32.02 11.44
C ARG A 91 -13.92 -33.09 11.11
N ASP A 92 -13.37 -33.05 9.89
CA ASP A 92 -12.34 -34.01 9.46
C ASP A 92 -11.09 -33.92 10.37
N ILE A 93 -10.68 -32.71 10.76
CA ILE A 93 -9.58 -32.48 11.73
C ILE A 93 -9.95 -33.01 13.11
N LEU A 94 -11.14 -32.71 13.64
CA LEU A 94 -11.55 -33.22 14.96
C LEU A 94 -11.57 -34.75 14.99
N ASN A 95 -12.12 -35.39 13.97
CA ASN A 95 -12.16 -36.86 13.85
C ASN A 95 -10.75 -37.47 13.84
N ALA A 96 -9.80 -36.83 13.15
CA ALA A 96 -8.42 -37.29 13.04
C ALA A 96 -7.58 -37.03 14.31
N ASN A 97 -8.09 -36.24 15.27
CA ASN A 97 -7.35 -35.79 16.45
C ASN A 97 -8.13 -36.00 17.76
N GLY A 98 -8.87 -37.10 17.86
CA GLY A 98 -9.52 -37.51 19.10
C GLY A 98 -10.59 -36.54 19.60
N GLY A 99 -11.26 -35.84 18.69
CA GLY A 99 -12.28 -34.85 19.00
C GLY A 99 -11.74 -33.52 19.54
N LYS A 100 -10.42 -33.30 19.49
CA LYS A 100 -9.77 -32.05 19.91
C LYS A 100 -9.11 -31.36 18.71
N ALA A 101 -9.30 -30.05 18.59
CA ALA A 101 -8.59 -29.27 17.58
C ALA A 101 -7.11 -29.13 18.00
N PRO A 102 -6.14 -29.40 17.12
CA PRO A 102 -4.73 -29.27 17.45
C PRO A 102 -4.32 -27.82 17.76
N ARG A 103 -3.28 -27.68 18.58
CA ARG A 103 -2.53 -26.43 18.77
C ARG A 103 -1.41 -26.36 17.74
N ILE A 104 -1.31 -25.24 17.04
CA ILE A 104 -0.36 -25.03 15.95
C ILE A 104 0.57 -23.90 16.31
N LEU A 105 1.87 -24.18 16.32
CA LEU A 105 2.92 -23.19 16.53
C LEU A 105 3.61 -22.90 15.20
N ASP A 106 3.60 -21.65 14.76
CA ASP A 106 4.45 -21.14 13.70
C ASP A 106 5.55 -20.25 14.31
N PRO A 107 6.78 -20.76 14.46
CA PRO A 107 7.88 -20.00 15.06
C PRO A 107 8.48 -18.92 14.13
N PHE A 108 8.05 -18.89 12.86
CA PHE A 108 8.54 -17.96 11.83
C PHE A 108 7.38 -17.40 11.00
N ALA A 109 6.34 -16.94 11.70
CA ALA A 109 5.06 -16.63 11.10
C ALA A 109 5.11 -15.48 10.09
N GLY A 110 6.05 -14.54 10.27
CA GLY A 110 6.22 -13.39 9.41
C GLY A 110 4.89 -12.67 9.10
N GLY A 111 4.38 -12.86 7.88
CA GLY A 111 3.14 -12.22 7.41
C GLY A 111 1.83 -12.89 7.85
N GLY A 112 1.89 -13.99 8.61
CA GLY A 112 0.76 -14.62 9.30
C GLY A 112 -0.05 -15.65 8.53
N SER A 113 0.38 -16.11 7.35
CA SER A 113 -0.42 -16.98 6.49
C SER A 113 -0.77 -18.34 7.11
N ILE A 114 0.24 -19.07 7.60
CA ILE A 114 0.05 -20.40 8.20
C ILE A 114 -0.85 -20.34 9.45
N PRO A 115 -0.56 -19.48 10.45
CA PRO A 115 -1.42 -19.39 11.64
C PRO A 115 -2.82 -18.88 11.33
N LEU A 116 -2.98 -17.99 10.33
CA LEU A 116 -4.31 -17.52 9.91
C LEU A 116 -5.16 -18.65 9.33
N GLU A 117 -4.59 -19.47 8.46
CA GLU A 117 -5.33 -20.59 7.90
C GLU A 117 -5.58 -21.67 8.95
N ALA A 118 -4.65 -21.92 9.87
CA ALA A 118 -4.87 -22.80 11.02
C ALA A 118 -6.09 -22.35 11.85
N LEU A 119 -6.16 -21.05 12.15
CA LEU A 119 -7.29 -20.44 12.86
C LEU A 119 -8.62 -20.64 12.11
N ARG A 120 -8.63 -20.46 10.78
CA ARG A 120 -9.83 -20.74 9.96
C ARG A 120 -10.27 -22.19 10.05
N LEU A 121 -9.32 -23.11 10.08
CA LEU A 121 -9.56 -24.55 10.23
C LEU A 121 -9.92 -24.97 11.66
N GLY A 122 -10.11 -24.02 12.59
CA GLY A 122 -10.57 -24.27 13.95
C GLY A 122 -9.48 -24.65 14.94
N CYS A 123 -8.21 -24.55 14.53
CA CYS A 123 -7.07 -24.82 15.40
C CYS A 123 -6.70 -23.60 16.23
N GLU A 124 -6.18 -23.83 17.44
CA GLU A 124 -5.54 -22.77 18.21
C GLU A 124 -4.17 -22.47 17.59
N ALA A 125 -3.93 -21.23 17.19
CA ALA A 125 -2.74 -20.83 16.45
C ALA A 125 -1.86 -19.88 17.28
N HIS A 126 -0.61 -20.27 17.50
CA HIS A 126 0.43 -19.47 18.13
C HIS A 126 1.44 -19.06 17.07
N ALA A 127 1.76 -17.76 17.02
CA ALA A 127 2.71 -17.19 16.08
C ALA A 127 3.81 -16.46 16.85
N ILE A 128 5.06 -16.75 16.56
CA ILE A 128 6.23 -16.10 17.16
C ILE A 128 6.96 -15.33 16.07
N GLU A 129 7.43 -14.12 16.39
CA GLU A 129 8.28 -13.36 15.50
C GLU A 129 9.15 -12.35 16.26
N TYR A 130 10.40 -12.16 15.83
CA TYR A 130 11.31 -11.16 16.41
C TYR A 130 11.06 -9.76 15.83
N ASN A 131 10.67 -9.69 14.55
CA ASN A 131 10.52 -8.43 13.87
C ASN A 131 9.27 -7.66 14.39
N PRO A 132 9.41 -6.45 14.94
CA PRO A 132 8.29 -5.72 15.54
C PRO A 132 7.18 -5.35 14.53
N VAL A 133 7.53 -5.15 13.26
CA VAL A 133 6.55 -4.91 12.17
C VAL A 133 5.74 -6.18 11.92
N ALA A 134 6.40 -7.35 11.89
CA ALA A 134 5.71 -8.62 11.73
C ALA A 134 4.80 -8.92 12.94
N VAL A 135 5.26 -8.65 14.17
CA VAL A 135 4.43 -8.79 15.38
C VAL A 135 3.16 -7.92 15.27
N LEU A 136 3.29 -6.67 14.82
CA LEU A 136 2.13 -5.79 14.60
C LEU A 136 1.17 -6.36 13.55
N ILE A 137 1.69 -6.85 12.42
CA ILE A 137 0.89 -7.50 11.37
C ILE A 137 0.16 -8.72 11.92
N LEU A 138 0.84 -9.57 12.70
CA LEU A 138 0.27 -10.75 13.32
C LEU A 138 -0.85 -10.40 14.30
N LYS A 139 -0.66 -9.36 15.13
CA LYS A 139 -1.73 -8.87 16.01
C LYS A 139 -2.96 -8.41 15.25
N CYS A 140 -2.78 -7.63 14.18
CA CYS A 140 -3.88 -7.19 13.33
C CYS A 140 -4.49 -8.31 12.45
N THR A 141 -3.77 -9.41 12.22
CA THR A 141 -4.23 -10.52 11.38
C THR A 141 -4.94 -11.60 12.19
N LEU A 142 -4.47 -11.87 13.42
CA LEU A 142 -4.87 -13.00 14.25
C LEU A 142 -5.58 -12.53 15.53
N GLU A 143 -4.86 -11.80 16.39
CA GLU A 143 -5.28 -11.55 17.77
C GLU A 143 -6.44 -10.55 17.87
N TYR A 144 -6.31 -9.37 17.26
CA TYR A 144 -7.31 -8.30 17.38
C TYR A 144 -8.65 -8.62 16.72
N PRO A 145 -8.72 -9.22 15.52
CA PRO A 145 -9.99 -9.66 14.96
C PRO A 145 -10.71 -10.70 15.84
N GLN A 146 -9.96 -11.64 16.45
CA GLN A 146 -10.55 -12.66 17.33
C GLN A 146 -11.06 -12.06 18.64
N LYS A 147 -10.29 -11.13 19.22
CA LYS A 147 -10.59 -10.52 20.52
C LYS A 147 -11.68 -9.45 20.44
N TYR A 148 -11.67 -8.64 19.38
CA TYR A 148 -12.48 -7.42 19.29
C TYR A 148 -13.34 -7.32 18.02
N GLY A 149 -13.22 -8.26 17.08
CA GLY A 149 -13.94 -8.22 15.80
C GLY A 149 -15.34 -8.83 15.84
N LYS A 150 -15.76 -9.45 16.96
CA LYS A 150 -17.07 -10.10 17.05
C LYS A 150 -18.19 -9.07 16.93
N PRO A 151 -19.22 -9.31 16.09
CA PRO A 151 -20.39 -8.46 16.06
C PRO A 151 -21.08 -8.43 17.43
N VAL A 152 -21.42 -7.24 17.89
CA VAL A 152 -22.27 -7.01 19.06
C VAL A 152 -23.61 -6.47 18.61
N LYS A 153 -24.67 -6.86 19.32
CA LYS A 153 -26.01 -6.31 19.09
C LYS A 153 -26.06 -4.86 19.56
N LYS A 154 -26.44 -3.96 18.66
CA LYS A 154 -26.55 -2.53 18.92
C LYS A 154 -27.94 -2.03 18.52
N LYS A 155 -28.58 -1.30 19.43
CA LYS A 155 -29.83 -0.60 19.12
C LYS A 155 -29.51 0.71 18.41
N VAL A 156 -30.11 0.91 17.24
CA VAL A 156 -29.98 2.13 16.43
C VAL A 156 -31.36 2.71 16.20
N LYS A 157 -31.48 4.02 16.38
CA LYS A 157 -32.70 4.78 16.15
C LYS A 157 -32.61 5.43 14.77
N ASP A 158 -33.59 5.20 13.91
CA ASP A 158 -33.66 5.86 12.60
C ASP A 158 -34.17 7.31 12.70
N ASP A 159 -34.17 8.02 11.58
CA ASP A 159 -34.61 9.42 11.48
C ASP A 159 -36.09 9.62 11.84
N PHE A 160 -36.90 8.55 11.81
CA PHE A 160 -38.30 8.53 12.23
C PHE A 160 -38.50 8.08 13.68
N GLY A 161 -37.41 7.79 14.39
CA GLY A 161 -37.40 7.43 15.79
C GLY A 161 -37.63 5.95 16.09
N LEU A 162 -37.67 5.09 15.08
CA LEU A 162 -37.85 3.65 15.23
C LEU A 162 -36.53 2.99 15.63
N ILE A 163 -36.58 2.14 16.67
CA ILE A 163 -35.40 1.45 17.20
C ILE A 163 -35.29 0.09 16.52
N SER A 164 -34.20 -0.13 15.79
CA SER A 164 -33.81 -1.43 15.22
C SER A 164 -32.58 -1.98 15.93
N GLU A 165 -32.46 -3.30 16.01
CA GLU A 165 -31.26 -3.97 16.51
C GLU A 165 -30.42 -4.42 15.31
N ILE A 166 -29.18 -3.95 15.23
CA ILE A 166 -28.21 -4.33 14.21
C ILE A 166 -27.02 -5.03 14.86
N GLU A 167 -26.40 -5.95 14.14
CA GLU A 167 -25.10 -6.50 14.52
C GLU A 167 -23.98 -5.61 13.96
N ALA A 168 -23.11 -5.13 14.84
CA ALA A 168 -22.00 -4.25 14.46
C ALA A 168 -20.68 -4.78 15.04
N ASN A 169 -19.66 -4.87 14.21
CA ASN A 169 -18.30 -5.19 14.65
C ASN A 169 -17.67 -3.93 15.26
N PRO A 170 -17.40 -3.90 16.58
CA PRO A 170 -16.96 -2.68 17.25
C PRO A 170 -15.58 -2.23 16.78
N LEU A 171 -14.64 -3.16 16.59
CA LEU A 171 -13.31 -2.86 16.07
C LEU A 171 -13.38 -2.25 14.66
N PHE A 172 -14.24 -2.80 13.79
CA PHE A 172 -14.45 -2.25 12.45
C PHE A 172 -15.01 -0.82 12.52
N GLU A 173 -16.04 -0.60 13.33
CA GLU A 173 -16.68 0.71 13.46
C GLU A 173 -15.73 1.76 14.04
N ASP A 174 -14.93 1.42 15.05
CA ASP A 174 -13.96 2.36 15.62
C ASP A 174 -12.78 2.63 14.68
N VAL A 175 -12.25 1.61 13.99
CA VAL A 175 -11.20 1.83 12.96
C VAL A 175 -11.72 2.75 11.86
N LYS A 176 -12.98 2.56 11.42
CA LYS A 176 -13.63 3.44 10.45
C LYS A 176 -13.86 4.86 10.99
N LYS A 177 -14.42 4.99 12.20
CA LYS A 177 -14.68 6.27 12.88
C LYS A 177 -13.38 7.07 13.01
N TRP A 178 -12.34 6.47 13.58
CA TRP A 178 -11.07 7.15 13.81
C TRP A 178 -10.28 7.37 12.53
N GLY A 179 -10.38 6.48 11.54
CA GLY A 179 -9.85 6.68 10.20
C GLY A 179 -10.45 7.92 9.52
N ASN A 180 -11.78 8.07 9.57
CA ASN A 180 -12.48 9.25 9.05
C ASN A 180 -12.10 10.51 9.82
N TRP A 181 -12.03 10.43 11.16
CA TRP A 181 -11.61 11.55 11.99
C TRP A 181 -10.20 12.03 11.64
N ILE A 182 -9.24 11.11 11.46
CA ILE A 182 -7.87 11.43 11.03
C ILE A 182 -7.89 12.14 9.67
N LEU A 183 -8.64 11.58 8.71
CA LEU A 183 -8.76 12.13 7.37
C LEU A 183 -9.31 13.56 7.41
N GLU A 184 -10.39 13.79 8.14
CA GLU A 184 -11.00 15.12 8.30
C GLU A 184 -10.05 16.11 8.96
N LYS A 185 -9.38 15.72 10.05
CA LYS A 185 -8.43 16.59 10.75
C LYS A 185 -7.20 16.91 9.90
N ALA A 186 -6.67 15.92 9.18
CA ALA A 186 -5.56 16.12 8.26
C ALA A 186 -5.98 17.03 7.09
N LYS A 187 -7.15 16.79 6.49
CA LYS A 187 -7.67 17.62 5.39
C LYS A 187 -7.93 19.06 5.85
N LYS A 188 -8.48 19.26 7.05
CA LYS A 188 -8.66 20.60 7.62
C LYS A 188 -7.32 21.32 7.80
N GLU A 189 -6.28 20.60 8.19
CA GLU A 189 -4.97 21.20 8.45
C GLU A 189 -4.15 21.46 7.20
N ILE A 190 -4.06 20.53 6.25
CA ILE A 190 -3.14 20.61 5.10
C ILE A 190 -3.84 20.53 3.74
N GLY A 191 -5.17 20.44 3.70
CA GLY A 191 -5.94 20.33 2.46
C GLY A 191 -5.80 21.55 1.55
N ARG A 192 -5.50 22.74 2.10
CA ARG A 192 -5.21 23.95 1.31
C ARG A 192 -4.02 23.80 0.37
N PHE A 193 -3.11 22.86 0.64
CA PHE A 193 -1.95 22.59 -0.23
C PHE A 193 -2.27 21.66 -1.41
N TYR A 194 -3.54 21.29 -1.54
CA TYR A 194 -4.10 20.44 -2.59
C TYR A 194 -5.45 21.03 -3.06
N PRO A 195 -5.47 22.26 -3.57
CA PRO A 195 -6.72 22.91 -3.96
C PRO A 195 -7.43 22.14 -5.07
N ASN A 196 -8.76 22.22 -5.10
CA ASN A 196 -9.52 21.79 -6.26
C ASN A 196 -9.42 22.85 -7.36
N GLU A 197 -9.64 22.43 -8.60
CA GLU A 197 -9.83 23.34 -9.73
C GLU A 197 -11.16 24.09 -9.59
N GLU A 198 -11.25 25.28 -10.19
CA GLU A 198 -12.47 26.10 -10.21
C GLU A 198 -13.69 25.33 -10.76
N ASP A 199 -13.47 24.41 -11.72
CA ASP A 199 -14.52 23.60 -12.34
C ASP A 199 -14.96 22.38 -11.52
N GLY A 200 -14.44 22.25 -10.29
CA GLY A 200 -14.68 21.16 -9.35
C GLY A 200 -13.80 19.92 -9.55
N SER A 201 -12.87 19.94 -10.52
CA SER A 201 -11.92 18.84 -10.68
C SER A 201 -10.95 18.76 -9.50
N VAL A 202 -10.61 17.53 -9.11
CA VAL A 202 -9.72 17.24 -7.98
C VAL A 202 -8.36 16.80 -8.51
N PRO A 203 -7.25 17.46 -8.11
CA PRO A 203 -5.91 16.93 -8.35
C PRO A 203 -5.73 15.58 -7.67
N VAL A 204 -5.42 14.55 -8.45
CA VAL A 204 -5.15 13.20 -7.94
C VAL A 204 -3.66 12.92 -7.81
N GLY A 205 -2.84 13.62 -8.60
CA GLY A 205 -1.40 13.61 -8.43
C GLY A 205 -0.68 14.64 -9.29
N TYR A 206 0.55 14.95 -8.91
CA TYR A 206 1.41 15.94 -9.55
C TYR A 206 2.62 15.22 -10.12
N ILE A 207 2.86 15.34 -11.42
CA ILE A 207 3.99 14.72 -12.11
C ILE A 207 5.18 15.65 -12.01
N TRP A 208 6.25 15.14 -11.42
CA TRP A 208 7.52 15.82 -11.24
C TRP A 208 8.59 15.21 -12.13
N ALA A 209 9.45 16.05 -12.69
CA ALA A 209 10.70 15.66 -13.32
C ALA A 209 11.86 16.12 -12.44
N ARG A 210 12.82 15.25 -12.16
CA ARG A 210 14.11 15.69 -11.61
C ARG A 210 14.86 16.46 -12.70
N THR A 211 15.73 17.38 -12.32
CA THR A 211 16.43 18.23 -13.28
C THR A 211 17.94 18.21 -13.04
N ILE A 212 18.72 18.42 -14.10
CA ILE A 212 20.17 18.65 -14.02
C ILE A 212 20.56 19.77 -14.98
N PRO A 213 21.61 20.55 -14.69
CA PRO A 213 22.13 21.53 -15.64
C PRO A 213 22.86 20.84 -16.79
N CYS A 214 22.66 21.33 -18.01
CA CYS A 214 23.42 20.91 -19.17
C CYS A 214 24.91 21.18 -18.96
N GLN A 215 25.75 20.19 -19.23
CA GLN A 215 27.21 20.30 -19.04
C GLN A 215 27.94 20.92 -20.24
N ASN A 216 27.21 21.26 -21.32
CA ASN A 216 27.77 22.09 -22.38
C ASN A 216 27.87 23.56 -21.89
N PRO A 217 29.08 24.14 -21.77
CA PRO A 217 29.27 25.48 -21.20
C PRO A 217 28.52 26.60 -21.94
N SER A 218 28.29 26.45 -23.25
CA SER A 218 27.53 27.44 -24.03
C SER A 218 26.01 27.32 -23.85
N CYS A 219 25.54 26.16 -23.35
CA CYS A 219 24.12 25.88 -23.15
C CYS A 219 23.68 26.21 -21.73
N GLY A 220 24.15 25.43 -20.74
CA GLY A 220 23.76 25.57 -19.32
C GLY A 220 22.27 25.34 -19.02
N ALA A 221 21.45 24.94 -20.01
CA ALA A 221 20.01 24.80 -19.85
C ALA A 221 19.65 23.72 -18.81
N GLU A 222 18.53 23.92 -18.11
CA GLU A 222 17.95 22.89 -17.27
C GLU A 222 17.39 21.75 -18.13
N ILE A 223 17.79 20.51 -17.81
CA ILE A 223 17.32 19.30 -18.47
C ILE A 223 16.32 18.59 -17.55
N PRO A 224 15.01 18.62 -17.85
CA PRO A 224 14.04 17.79 -17.15
C PRO A 224 14.26 16.32 -17.53
N LEU A 225 14.54 15.48 -16.54
CA LEU A 225 14.83 14.07 -16.66
C LEU A 225 13.51 13.27 -16.70
N MET A 226 13.05 12.96 -17.89
CA MET A 226 11.84 12.19 -18.16
C MET A 226 12.25 10.86 -18.78
N ARG A 227 11.82 9.72 -18.24
CA ARG A 227 12.10 8.41 -18.90
C ARG A 227 11.30 8.23 -20.19
N GLN A 228 10.16 8.90 -20.27
CA GLN A 228 9.16 8.85 -21.34
C GLN A 228 8.13 9.97 -21.10
N PHE A 229 7.30 10.23 -22.09
CA PHE A 229 6.36 11.35 -22.11
C PHE A 229 4.88 10.94 -22.12
N TRP A 230 4.53 9.65 -22.15
CA TRP A 230 3.12 9.24 -22.08
C TRP A 230 2.49 9.58 -20.72
N LEU A 231 1.38 10.30 -20.77
CA LEU A 231 0.45 10.50 -19.66
C LEU A 231 -0.64 9.41 -19.65
N ALA A 232 -1.17 9.06 -20.82
CA ALA A 232 -2.08 7.93 -21.00
C ALA A 232 -1.70 7.16 -22.25
N LYS A 233 -1.60 5.83 -22.15
CA LYS A 233 -1.36 4.92 -23.27
C LYS A 233 -2.27 3.71 -23.16
N LYS A 234 -3.57 3.96 -23.30
CA LYS A 234 -4.65 2.97 -23.32
C LYS A 234 -5.07 2.67 -24.75
N LYS A 235 -5.84 1.59 -24.94
CA LYS A 235 -6.42 1.21 -26.24
C LYS A 235 -7.21 2.36 -26.89
N ASN A 236 -8.01 3.06 -26.08
CA ASN A 236 -8.93 4.11 -26.53
C ASN A 236 -8.52 5.52 -26.07
N LYS A 237 -7.29 5.70 -25.57
CA LYS A 237 -6.81 7.00 -25.08
C LYS A 237 -5.29 7.09 -25.09
N LYS A 238 -4.77 8.06 -25.83
CA LYS A 238 -3.37 8.38 -26.03
C LYS A 238 -3.17 9.87 -25.75
N VAL A 239 -2.52 10.17 -24.63
CA VAL A 239 -2.21 11.54 -24.21
C VAL A 239 -0.75 11.59 -23.78
N ALA A 240 0.00 12.61 -24.19
CA ALA A 240 1.42 12.75 -23.90
C ALA A 240 1.83 14.20 -23.58
N LEU A 241 2.93 14.34 -22.87
CA LEU A 241 3.66 15.61 -22.69
C LEU A 241 4.59 15.82 -23.88
N TYR A 242 4.30 16.80 -24.73
CA TYR A 242 5.19 17.17 -25.82
C TYR A 242 6.21 18.23 -25.33
N PRO A 243 7.51 17.92 -25.24
CA PRO A 243 8.52 18.91 -24.92
C PRO A 243 8.86 19.77 -26.15
N TYR A 244 9.10 21.06 -25.95
CA TYR A 244 9.60 21.96 -26.99
C TYR A 244 10.56 22.99 -26.39
N VAL A 245 11.45 23.53 -27.24
CA VAL A 245 12.45 24.50 -26.81
C VAL A 245 11.95 25.92 -27.07
N LYS A 246 12.00 26.78 -26.05
CA LYS A 246 11.78 28.22 -26.16
C LYS A 246 12.99 28.95 -25.58
N GLY A 247 13.85 29.48 -26.46
CA GLY A 247 15.14 30.05 -26.04
C GLY A 247 16.06 28.95 -25.46
N LYS A 248 16.54 29.14 -24.22
CA LYS A 248 17.35 28.14 -23.50
C LYS A 248 16.53 27.28 -22.52
N GLU A 249 15.22 27.26 -22.65
CA GLU A 249 14.34 26.54 -21.74
C GLU A 249 13.54 25.44 -22.45
N VAL A 250 13.41 24.29 -21.80
CA VAL A 250 12.47 23.24 -22.19
C VAL A 250 11.11 23.56 -21.57
N LYS A 251 10.10 23.69 -22.44
CA LYS A 251 8.67 23.85 -22.09
C LYS A 251 7.90 22.61 -22.53
N PHE A 252 6.66 22.51 -22.07
CA PHE A 252 5.78 21.37 -22.36
C PHE A 252 4.42 21.83 -22.89
N LYS A 253 3.82 21.00 -23.73
CA LYS A 253 2.39 21.02 -24.05
C LYS A 253 1.79 19.65 -23.78
N ILE A 254 0.47 19.56 -23.65
CA ILE A 254 -0.23 18.29 -23.64
C ILE A 254 -0.84 18.07 -25.02
N VAL A 255 -0.62 16.88 -25.58
CA VAL A 255 -1.07 16.51 -26.92
C VAL A 255 -1.74 15.13 -26.92
N GLY A 256 -2.63 14.90 -27.87
CA GLY A 256 -3.37 13.65 -28.04
C GLY A 256 -4.88 13.78 -27.80
N ASP A 257 -5.54 12.70 -27.38
CA ASP A 257 -6.99 12.64 -27.24
C ASP A 257 -7.54 13.69 -26.26
N GLY A 258 -8.35 14.63 -26.76
CA GLY A 258 -8.91 15.74 -25.99
C GLY A 258 -7.98 16.95 -25.82
N TYR A 259 -6.87 16.99 -26.55
CA TYR A 259 -5.85 18.04 -26.51
C TYR A 259 -5.39 18.44 -27.93
N GLU A 260 -4.35 19.27 -28.04
CA GLU A 260 -3.69 19.57 -29.32
C GLU A 260 -3.27 18.26 -30.03
N LYS A 261 -3.31 18.26 -31.37
CA LYS A 261 -2.94 17.08 -32.16
C LYS A 261 -1.49 16.68 -31.86
N MET A 262 -1.28 15.40 -31.55
CA MET A 262 0.06 14.84 -31.37
C MET A 262 0.86 14.93 -32.68
N PRO A 263 2.06 15.53 -32.68
CA PRO A 263 2.91 15.55 -33.88
C PRO A 263 3.22 14.13 -34.36
N SER A 264 3.23 13.91 -35.67
CA SER A 264 3.35 12.56 -36.26
C SER A 264 4.74 11.94 -36.09
N ASP A 265 5.77 12.77 -35.97
CA ASP A 265 7.17 12.42 -35.77
C ASP A 265 7.56 12.31 -34.29
N PHE A 266 6.66 12.67 -33.37
CA PHE A 266 6.89 12.57 -31.94
C PHE A 266 6.66 11.15 -31.43
N ASP A 267 7.71 10.54 -30.88
CA ASP A 267 7.62 9.28 -30.15
C ASP A 267 7.67 9.53 -28.64
N PRO A 268 6.52 9.49 -27.92
CA PRO A 268 6.49 9.77 -26.49
C PRO A 268 7.13 8.66 -25.65
N SER A 269 7.59 7.55 -26.24
CA SER A 269 8.37 6.54 -25.52
C SER A 269 9.84 6.92 -25.34
N LYS A 270 10.34 7.88 -26.11
CA LYS A 270 11.72 8.37 -26.04
C LYS A 270 11.81 9.58 -25.10
N GLY A 271 12.23 9.34 -23.87
CA GLY A 271 12.49 10.39 -22.88
C GLY A 271 13.83 11.11 -23.06
N THR A 272 14.13 12.04 -22.16
CA THR A 272 15.42 12.76 -22.08
C THR A 272 16.48 11.99 -21.31
N VAL A 273 16.13 10.87 -20.66
CA VAL A 273 17.09 10.08 -19.87
C VAL A 273 16.82 8.59 -19.97
N SER A 274 17.90 7.81 -20.09
CA SER A 274 17.88 6.34 -20.00
C SER A 274 19.14 5.85 -19.30
N ARG A 275 18.99 4.99 -18.28
CA ARG A 275 20.13 4.43 -17.52
C ARG A 275 21.09 5.50 -16.97
N ALA A 276 20.56 6.65 -16.57
CA ALA A 276 21.28 7.86 -16.12
C ALA A 276 22.06 8.62 -17.21
N ILE A 277 22.00 8.19 -18.47
CA ILE A 277 22.49 8.97 -19.61
C ILE A 277 21.40 9.94 -20.01
N ALA A 278 21.69 11.25 -19.96
CA ALA A 278 20.72 12.30 -20.22
C ALA A 278 21.05 13.09 -21.49
N THR A 279 20.05 13.48 -22.26
CA THR A 279 20.23 14.26 -23.48
C THR A 279 19.54 15.61 -23.33
N CYS A 280 20.27 16.69 -23.61
CA CYS A 280 19.74 18.05 -23.58
C CYS A 280 18.88 18.31 -24.83
N LEU A 281 17.60 18.64 -24.64
CA LEU A 281 16.72 18.99 -25.76
C LEU A 281 17.07 20.34 -26.41
N VAL A 282 17.82 21.21 -25.73
CA VAL A 282 18.19 22.55 -26.22
C VAL A 282 19.38 22.49 -27.19
N CYS A 283 20.41 21.71 -26.89
CA CYS A 283 21.65 21.67 -27.69
C CYS A 283 22.06 20.27 -28.18
N GLY A 284 21.31 19.22 -27.84
CA GLY A 284 21.62 17.84 -28.21
C GLY A 284 22.76 17.19 -27.42
N TYR A 285 23.45 17.92 -26.54
CA TYR A 285 24.56 17.39 -25.76
C TYR A 285 24.11 16.23 -24.86
N THR A 286 24.90 15.15 -24.85
CA THR A 286 24.64 13.95 -24.06
C THR A 286 25.55 13.93 -22.84
N ILE A 287 24.95 13.75 -21.66
CA ILE A 287 25.60 13.68 -20.37
C ILE A 287 25.69 12.21 -19.96
N GLU A 288 26.92 11.75 -19.74
CA GLU A 288 27.20 10.38 -19.33
C GLU A 288 26.65 10.04 -17.94
N ALA A 289 26.36 8.76 -17.72
CA ALA A 289 25.75 8.27 -16.48
C ALA A 289 26.50 8.62 -15.20
N ASN A 290 27.84 8.62 -15.24
CA ASN A 290 28.67 8.99 -14.08
C ASN A 290 28.59 10.48 -13.78
N THR A 291 28.58 11.33 -14.81
CA THR A 291 28.42 12.77 -14.65
C THR A 291 27.05 13.11 -14.09
N THR A 292 25.97 12.47 -14.58
CA THR A 292 24.63 12.61 -14.00
C THR A 292 24.64 12.29 -12.50
N ARG A 293 25.19 11.14 -12.08
CA ARG A 293 25.29 10.77 -10.67
C ARG A 293 26.07 11.79 -9.86
N LYS A 294 27.20 12.28 -10.40
CA LYS A 294 28.03 13.30 -9.77
C LYS A 294 27.25 14.60 -9.54
N LEU A 295 26.47 15.06 -10.52
CA LEU A 295 25.63 16.26 -10.37
C LEU A 295 24.59 16.13 -9.25
N PHE A 296 23.99 14.95 -9.11
CA PHE A 296 23.10 14.66 -7.98
C PHE A 296 23.85 14.69 -6.64
N GLN A 297 25.01 14.05 -6.56
CA GLN A 297 25.84 13.99 -5.35
C GLN A 297 26.36 15.37 -4.92
N GLU A 298 26.63 16.25 -5.88
CA GLU A 298 27.07 17.63 -5.66
C GLU A 298 25.92 18.60 -5.35
N GLY A 299 24.67 18.12 -5.27
CA GLY A 299 23.50 18.98 -5.00
C GLY A 299 23.14 19.90 -6.17
N LYS A 300 23.65 19.66 -7.38
CA LYS A 300 23.35 20.43 -8.60
C LYS A 300 22.08 19.95 -9.31
N ALA A 301 21.49 18.86 -8.85
CA ALA A 301 20.22 18.38 -9.36
C ALA A 301 19.04 19.09 -8.68
N GLY A 302 17.97 19.32 -9.43
CA GLY A 302 16.74 19.92 -8.94
C GLY A 302 15.51 19.05 -9.22
N GLN A 303 14.34 19.67 -9.11
CA GLN A 303 13.06 19.06 -9.49
C GLN A 303 12.10 20.13 -9.99
N ARG A 304 11.22 19.73 -10.90
CA ARG A 304 10.24 20.58 -11.54
C ARG A 304 8.89 19.89 -11.62
N MET A 305 7.84 20.55 -11.16
CA MET A 305 6.48 20.08 -11.37
C MET A 305 6.11 20.36 -12.84
N VAL A 306 5.67 19.33 -13.57
CA VAL A 306 5.44 19.42 -15.01
C VAL A 306 3.94 19.41 -15.33
N ALA A 307 3.19 18.53 -14.69
CA ALA A 307 1.77 18.35 -15.00
C ALA A 307 0.98 17.94 -13.76
N VAL A 308 -0.31 18.27 -13.77
CA VAL A 308 -1.28 17.88 -12.75
C VAL A 308 -2.27 16.92 -13.38
N VAL A 309 -2.45 15.76 -12.73
CA VAL A 309 -3.45 14.77 -13.08
C VAL A 309 -4.72 15.07 -12.31
N LEU A 310 -5.82 15.22 -13.03
CA LEU A 310 -7.11 15.65 -12.51
C LEU A 310 -8.15 14.53 -12.63
N HIS A 311 -9.11 14.53 -11.73
CA HIS A 311 -10.33 13.74 -11.83
C HIS A 311 -11.53 14.62 -11.53
N LYS A 312 -12.51 14.63 -12.44
CA LYS A 312 -13.76 15.36 -12.23
C LYS A 312 -14.81 14.39 -11.65
N PRO A 313 -15.31 14.62 -10.43
CA PRO A 313 -16.37 13.80 -9.84
C PRO A 313 -17.55 13.63 -10.81
N GLY A 314 -18.13 12.43 -10.85
CA GLY A 314 -19.23 12.10 -11.77
C GLY A 314 -18.81 11.80 -13.21
N THR A 315 -17.51 11.91 -13.55
CA THR A 315 -16.99 11.57 -14.89
C THR A 315 -16.03 10.39 -14.83
N THR A 316 -15.81 9.72 -15.96
CA THR A 316 -14.83 8.63 -16.07
C THR A 316 -13.48 9.12 -16.59
N GLY A 317 -12.41 8.47 -16.16
CA GLY A 317 -11.05 8.75 -16.60
C GLY A 317 -10.37 9.93 -15.89
N LYS A 318 -9.14 10.21 -16.33
CA LYS A 318 -8.31 11.31 -15.84
C LYS A 318 -8.18 12.42 -16.88
N ARG A 319 -8.01 13.65 -16.43
CA ARG A 319 -7.61 14.79 -17.27
C ARG A 319 -6.24 15.26 -16.81
N TYR A 320 -5.62 16.08 -17.64
CA TYR A 320 -4.26 16.56 -17.46
C TYR A 320 -4.22 18.06 -17.76
N ARG A 321 -3.48 18.81 -16.94
CA ARG A 321 -3.06 20.18 -17.25
C ARG A 321 -1.58 20.34 -16.93
N LEU A 322 -0.96 21.37 -17.49
CA LEU A 322 0.40 21.73 -17.08
C LEU A 322 0.37 22.32 -15.66
N ALA A 323 1.48 22.16 -14.94
CA ALA A 323 1.67 22.85 -13.68
C ALA A 323 1.78 24.37 -13.93
N THR A 324 1.13 25.17 -13.07
CA THR A 324 1.15 26.63 -13.09
C THR A 324 2.14 27.17 -12.07
N GLU A 325 2.40 28.48 -12.10
CA GLU A 325 3.20 29.12 -11.03
C GLU A 325 2.50 29.02 -9.68
N GLU A 326 1.17 29.11 -9.65
CA GLU A 326 0.37 28.92 -8.44
C GLU A 326 0.59 27.53 -7.81
N ASP A 327 0.64 26.45 -8.61
CA ASP A 327 0.96 25.11 -8.06
C ASP A 327 2.33 25.07 -7.36
N LEU A 328 3.31 25.82 -7.89
CA LEU A 328 4.66 25.92 -7.34
C LEU A 328 4.70 26.80 -6.09
N GLU A 329 3.95 27.91 -6.07
CA GLU A 329 3.79 28.76 -4.89
C GLU A 329 3.17 27.97 -3.73
N ILE A 330 2.10 27.23 -3.99
CA ILE A 330 1.45 26.35 -3.00
C ILE A 330 2.43 25.29 -2.48
N PHE A 331 3.26 24.72 -3.35
CA PHE A 331 4.29 23.76 -2.93
C PHE A 331 5.34 24.40 -2.01
N LYS A 332 5.80 25.63 -2.32
CA LYS A 332 6.75 26.39 -1.48
C LYS A 332 6.13 26.76 -0.13
N GLU A 333 4.85 27.14 -0.10
CA GLU A 333 4.13 27.38 1.16
C GLU A 333 4.01 26.11 2.01
N ALA A 334 3.74 24.96 1.36
CA ALA A 334 3.70 23.67 2.03
C ALA A 334 5.07 23.30 2.62
N GLU A 335 6.16 23.62 1.92
CA GLU A 335 7.53 23.43 2.41
C GLU A 335 7.82 24.26 3.65
N LYS A 336 7.52 25.56 3.63
CA LYS A 336 7.67 26.42 4.81
C LYS A 336 6.87 25.89 6.00
N TYR A 337 5.61 25.51 5.78
CA TYR A 337 4.76 24.97 6.84
C TYR A 337 5.27 23.60 7.35
N MET A 338 5.85 22.78 6.48
CA MET A 338 6.48 21.50 6.86
C MET A 338 7.64 21.72 7.82
N GLU A 339 8.52 22.68 7.54
CA GLU A 339 9.67 22.99 8.40
C GLU A 339 9.23 23.47 9.79
N GLU A 340 8.29 24.42 9.85
CA GLU A 340 7.72 24.91 11.11
C GLU A 340 7.08 23.78 11.92
N LYS A 341 6.33 22.89 11.24
CA LYS A 341 5.68 21.75 11.88
C LYS A 341 6.69 20.71 12.37
N ARG A 342 7.72 20.41 11.58
CA ARG A 342 8.79 19.47 11.95
C ARG A 342 9.47 19.92 13.24
N GLN A 343 9.84 21.20 13.34
CA GLN A 343 10.43 21.77 14.55
C GLN A 343 9.53 21.60 15.78
N LYS A 344 8.26 22.00 15.68
CA LYS A 344 7.27 21.88 16.78
C LYS A 344 7.08 20.42 17.22
N LEU A 345 6.99 19.50 16.26
CA LEU A 345 6.82 18.08 16.55
C LEU A 345 8.08 17.45 17.13
N MET A 346 9.26 17.86 16.65
CA MET A 346 10.54 17.39 17.16
C MET A 346 10.72 17.76 18.64
N GLU A 347 10.39 18.99 19.02
CA GLU A 347 10.39 19.43 20.43
C GLU A 347 9.39 18.61 21.26
N LYS A 348 8.16 18.45 20.75
CA LYS A 348 7.08 17.75 21.45
C LYS A 348 7.32 16.25 21.59
N TRP A 349 7.91 15.60 20.59
CA TRP A 349 8.09 14.14 20.55
C TRP A 349 9.47 13.71 21.00
N ARG A 350 10.42 14.64 21.12
CA ARG A 350 11.84 14.37 21.44
C ARG A 350 12.52 13.43 20.44
N ILE A 351 12.01 13.41 19.21
CA ILE A 351 12.52 12.67 18.06
C ILE A 351 12.10 13.43 16.81
N ASP A 352 12.92 13.39 15.76
CA ASP A 352 12.56 13.98 14.48
C ASP A 352 11.34 13.24 13.89
N PRO A 353 10.24 13.96 13.56
CA PRO A 353 9.10 13.32 12.92
C PRO A 353 9.38 12.90 11.47
N VAL A 354 10.44 13.44 10.84
CA VAL A 354 10.93 13.00 9.53
C VAL A 354 12.10 12.04 9.77
N PRO A 355 12.03 10.79 9.30
CA PRO A 355 13.10 9.81 9.48
C PRO A 355 14.48 10.34 9.05
N ASP A 356 15.38 10.51 10.01
CA ASP A 356 16.72 11.07 9.82
C ASP A 356 17.83 10.00 9.86
N GLU A 357 17.45 8.73 10.03
CA GLU A 357 18.34 7.60 10.01
C GLU A 357 18.90 7.36 8.60
N GLU A 358 20.14 6.88 8.54
CA GLU A 358 20.80 6.52 7.29
C GLU A 358 20.09 5.33 6.63
N LEU A 359 20.02 5.39 5.29
CA LEU A 359 19.76 4.20 4.49
C LEU A 359 20.90 3.19 4.72
N PRO A 360 20.69 1.90 4.42
CA PRO A 360 21.75 0.90 4.46
C PRO A 360 23.01 1.37 3.70
N PRO A 361 24.21 0.80 3.94
CA PRO A 361 25.42 1.23 3.25
C PRO A 361 25.26 1.24 1.71
N LYS A 362 26.00 2.13 1.06
CA LYS A 362 26.06 2.19 -0.41
C LYS A 362 26.40 0.80 -0.97
N GLU A 363 25.78 0.44 -2.09
CA GLU A 363 25.91 -0.87 -2.76
C GLU A 363 25.16 -2.03 -2.11
N THR A 364 24.42 -1.79 -1.01
CA THR A 364 23.43 -2.76 -0.52
C THR A 364 22.47 -3.15 -1.64
N LEU A 365 22.21 -4.46 -1.77
CA LEU A 365 21.31 -4.99 -2.79
C LEU A 365 19.91 -4.37 -2.64
N GLY A 366 19.30 -3.96 -3.76
CA GLY A 366 17.98 -3.33 -3.77
C GLY A 366 17.98 -1.82 -3.57
N PHE A 367 19.05 -1.20 -3.04
CA PHE A 367 19.13 0.25 -2.85
C PHE A 367 19.94 0.88 -3.99
N ARG A 368 19.33 1.80 -4.76
CA ARG A 368 19.99 2.46 -5.90
C ARG A 368 20.02 3.99 -5.79
N VAL A 369 19.19 4.55 -4.91
CA VAL A 369 19.05 5.99 -4.68
C VAL A 369 20.30 6.66 -4.05
N GLN A 370 21.10 5.91 -3.28
CA GLN A 370 22.34 6.42 -2.65
C GLN A 370 23.35 6.94 -3.66
N ARG A 371 23.33 6.38 -4.88
CA ARG A 371 24.19 6.83 -5.98
C ARG A 371 23.83 8.25 -6.47
N TYR A 372 22.74 8.81 -5.96
CA TYR A 372 22.18 10.12 -6.32
C TYR A 372 22.00 11.03 -5.09
N GLY A 373 22.72 10.79 -4.00
CA GLY A 373 22.74 11.68 -2.85
C GLY A 373 21.57 11.53 -1.86
N MET A 374 20.66 10.58 -2.07
CA MET A 374 19.65 10.22 -1.06
C MET A 374 20.27 9.22 -0.09
N LEU A 375 20.64 9.69 1.10
CA LEU A 375 21.41 8.93 2.09
C LEU A 375 20.60 8.61 3.35
N LYS A 376 19.50 9.31 3.59
CA LYS A 376 18.60 9.11 4.73
C LYS A 376 17.21 8.68 4.27
N TRP A 377 16.44 8.03 5.13
CA TRP A 377 15.05 7.64 4.82
C TRP A 377 14.18 8.84 4.47
N GLY A 378 14.37 9.98 5.14
CA GLY A 378 13.71 11.24 4.85
C GLY A 378 14.00 11.80 3.44
N ASP A 379 15.09 11.41 2.79
CA ASP A 379 15.43 11.90 1.44
C ASP A 379 14.54 11.29 0.35
N LEU A 380 13.78 10.22 0.69
CA LEU A 380 12.81 9.58 -0.20
C LEU A 380 11.50 10.34 -0.34
N PHE A 381 11.41 11.54 0.24
CA PHE A 381 10.18 12.34 0.31
C PHE A 381 10.49 13.79 -0.04
N ASN A 382 9.62 14.41 -0.84
CA ASN A 382 9.64 15.86 -1.02
C ASN A 382 8.95 16.56 0.17
N SER A 383 9.03 17.89 0.23
CA SER A 383 8.55 18.67 1.38
C SER A 383 7.04 18.54 1.62
N ARG A 384 6.20 18.54 0.56
CA ARG A 384 4.75 18.37 0.69
C ARG A 384 4.35 16.93 1.07
N GLN A 385 5.12 15.92 0.64
CA GLN A 385 4.98 14.52 1.06
C GLN A 385 5.35 14.32 2.53
N LYS A 386 6.47 14.89 2.98
CA LYS A 386 6.87 14.91 4.40
C LYS A 386 5.78 15.52 5.26
N LEU A 387 5.27 16.69 4.86
CA LEU A 387 4.18 17.36 5.56
C LEU A 387 2.96 16.45 5.71
N ALA A 388 2.52 15.80 4.62
CA ALA A 388 1.41 14.86 4.69
C ALA A 388 1.67 13.77 5.74
N LEU A 389 2.78 13.04 5.63
CA LEU A 389 3.06 11.91 6.50
C LEU A 389 3.21 12.30 7.98
N ILE A 390 3.90 13.39 8.31
CA ILE A 390 4.03 13.83 9.71
C ILE A 390 2.69 14.32 10.28
N THR A 391 1.83 14.94 9.46
CA THR A 391 0.48 15.35 9.87
C THR A 391 -0.39 14.13 10.16
N PHE A 392 -0.44 13.14 9.27
CA PHE A 392 -1.19 11.91 9.52
C PHE A 392 -0.65 11.15 10.75
N THR A 393 0.67 11.06 10.91
CA THR A 393 1.33 10.47 12.10
C THR A 393 0.88 11.17 13.39
N GLU A 394 0.87 12.51 13.39
CA GLU A 394 0.35 13.27 14.52
C GLU A 394 -1.11 12.94 14.80
N LYS A 395 -1.96 12.85 13.76
CA LYS A 395 -3.39 12.57 13.95
C LYS A 395 -3.64 11.17 14.49
N VAL A 396 -2.85 10.16 14.11
CA VAL A 396 -2.90 8.82 14.74
C VAL A 396 -2.59 8.92 16.24
N ARG A 397 -1.54 9.65 16.61
CA ARG A 397 -1.16 9.85 18.03
C ARG A 397 -2.24 10.60 18.81
N LEU A 398 -2.88 11.59 18.20
CA LEU A 398 -3.98 12.34 18.82
C LEU A 398 -5.26 11.50 18.93
N ALA A 399 -5.56 10.64 17.96
CA ALA A 399 -6.68 9.70 18.03
C ALA A 399 -6.54 8.77 19.24
N TYR A 400 -5.33 8.25 19.50
CA TYR A 400 -5.06 7.48 20.71
C TYR A 400 -5.37 8.27 21.99
N LYS A 401 -4.84 9.49 22.12
CA LYS A 401 -5.09 10.34 23.29
C LYS A 401 -6.57 10.61 23.50
N LYS A 402 -7.28 10.92 22.42
CA LYS A 402 -8.71 11.21 22.47
C LYS A 402 -9.54 9.97 22.84
N MET A 403 -9.15 8.77 22.38
CA MET A 403 -9.76 7.52 22.86
C MET A 403 -9.56 7.33 24.37
N MET A 404 -8.38 7.62 24.90
CA MET A 404 -8.14 7.56 26.34
C MET A 404 -9.01 8.56 27.13
N GLU A 405 -9.15 9.78 26.62
CA GLU A 405 -10.04 10.81 27.21
C GLU A 405 -11.53 10.41 27.13
N GLU A 406 -11.92 9.69 26.08
CA GLU A 406 -13.28 9.12 25.91
C GLU A 406 -13.50 7.84 26.73
N GLY A 407 -12.52 7.40 27.52
CA GLY A 407 -12.64 6.26 28.44
C GLY A 407 -12.53 4.88 27.76
N TYR A 408 -11.93 4.80 26.57
CA TYR A 408 -11.68 3.52 25.91
C TYR A 408 -10.71 2.65 26.73
N ASP A 409 -10.91 1.33 26.70
CA ASP A 409 -9.89 0.39 27.20
C ASP A 409 -8.55 0.60 26.48
N LYS A 410 -7.45 0.55 27.24
CA LYS A 410 -6.11 0.85 26.75
C LYS A 410 -5.66 -0.14 25.68
N GLU A 411 -5.92 -1.44 25.87
CA GLU A 411 -5.50 -2.47 24.92
C GLU A 411 -6.37 -2.46 23.65
N TYR A 412 -7.65 -2.15 23.80
CA TYR A 412 -8.54 -1.91 22.67
C TYR A 412 -8.15 -0.66 21.87
N ALA A 413 -7.85 0.47 22.53
CA ALA A 413 -7.37 1.68 21.87
C ALA A 413 -6.06 1.42 21.11
N LYS A 414 -5.15 0.61 21.66
CA LYS A 414 -3.95 0.12 20.96
C LYS A 414 -4.30 -0.70 19.71
N ALA A 415 -5.30 -1.58 19.78
CA ALA A 415 -5.75 -2.35 18.64
C ALA A 415 -6.26 -1.43 17.51
N VAL A 416 -7.10 -0.45 17.85
CA VAL A 416 -7.61 0.54 16.89
C VAL A 416 -6.46 1.31 16.23
N VAL A 417 -5.54 1.90 17.02
CA VAL A 417 -4.43 2.67 16.43
C VAL A 417 -3.40 1.82 15.69
N SER A 418 -3.33 0.51 15.96
CA SER A 418 -2.50 -0.41 15.18
C SER A 418 -2.97 -0.48 13.73
N TYR A 419 -4.28 -0.60 13.48
CA TYR A 419 -4.82 -0.53 12.12
C TYR A 419 -4.63 0.84 11.47
N LEU A 420 -4.80 1.92 12.24
CA LEU A 420 -4.57 3.28 11.74
C LEU A 420 -3.08 3.51 11.37
N GLY A 421 -2.16 2.91 12.13
CA GLY A 421 -0.73 2.89 11.81
C GLY A 421 -0.42 2.11 10.53
N LEU A 422 -1.03 0.95 10.33
CA LEU A 422 -0.89 0.18 9.07
C LEU A 422 -1.48 0.93 7.85
N ALA A 423 -2.52 1.73 8.05
CA ALA A 423 -3.06 2.60 7.00
C ALA A 423 -2.08 3.73 6.62
N LEU A 424 -1.38 4.29 7.61
CA LEU A 424 -0.33 5.29 7.39
C LEU A 424 0.90 4.69 6.67
N ASP A 425 1.33 3.48 7.03
CA ASP A 425 2.44 2.79 6.36
C ASP A 425 2.22 2.67 4.84
N MET A 426 1.01 2.25 4.44
CA MET A 426 0.68 2.20 3.01
C MET A 426 0.57 3.56 2.38
N LEU A 427 0.08 4.57 3.10
CA LEU A 427 0.10 5.94 2.58
C LEU A 427 1.53 6.36 2.23
N ALA A 428 2.52 6.01 3.08
CA ALA A 428 3.93 6.25 2.80
C ALA A 428 4.44 5.49 1.56
N ALA A 429 3.93 4.29 1.28
CA ALA A 429 4.26 3.54 0.07
C ALA A 429 3.86 4.25 -1.24
N PHE A 430 2.84 5.12 -1.21
CA PHE A 430 2.39 5.94 -2.34
C PHE A 430 2.88 7.40 -2.27
N THR A 431 3.15 7.92 -1.08
CA THR A 431 3.51 9.32 -0.82
C THR A 431 5.01 9.45 -0.70
N ASN A 432 5.75 9.17 -1.77
CA ASN A 432 7.21 9.27 -1.82
C ASN A 432 7.69 9.65 -3.23
N VAL A 433 8.95 10.06 -3.36
CA VAL A 433 9.55 10.48 -4.64
C VAL A 433 9.90 9.32 -5.57
N LEU A 434 9.54 8.09 -5.18
CA LEU A 434 9.73 6.85 -5.93
C LEU A 434 8.39 6.21 -6.35
N ALA A 435 7.27 6.90 -6.13
CA ALA A 435 5.98 6.53 -6.68
C ALA A 435 5.91 6.89 -8.18
N ARG A 436 5.41 5.96 -9.00
CA ARG A 436 5.40 6.12 -10.47
C ARG A 436 4.00 6.25 -11.02
N TRP A 437 3.86 7.08 -12.04
CA TRP A 437 2.66 7.11 -12.87
C TRP A 437 2.65 5.92 -13.84
N GLU A 438 1.58 5.14 -13.82
CA GLU A 438 1.33 4.02 -14.74
C GLU A 438 0.31 4.44 -15.81
N ASN A 439 0.83 4.81 -16.98
CA ASN A 439 0.07 5.37 -18.09
C ASN A 439 -0.92 4.39 -18.75
N THR A 440 -0.76 3.08 -18.53
CA THR A 440 -1.66 2.06 -19.07
C THR A 440 -2.93 1.90 -18.24
N SER A 441 -2.85 2.07 -16.91
CA SER A 441 -4.01 2.07 -16.02
C SER A 441 -4.51 3.48 -15.65
N GLU A 442 -3.70 4.53 -15.89
CA GLU A 442 -3.89 5.88 -15.34
C GLU A 442 -4.02 5.84 -13.80
N ALA A 443 -3.04 5.18 -13.16
CA ALA A 443 -3.01 4.97 -11.73
C ALA A 443 -1.60 5.21 -11.18
N ILE A 444 -1.52 5.59 -9.91
CA ILE A 444 -0.26 5.68 -9.17
C ILE A 444 0.15 4.27 -8.75
N LYS A 445 1.43 3.93 -8.95
CA LYS A 445 2.03 2.68 -8.46
C LYS A 445 3.00 3.01 -7.34
N GLN A 446 2.77 2.34 -6.22
CA GLN A 446 3.58 2.44 -5.01
C GLN A 446 5.00 1.89 -5.20
N LEU A 447 5.88 2.33 -4.29
CA LEU A 447 7.31 2.06 -4.24
C LEU A 447 7.65 0.56 -4.33
N TYR A 448 6.95 -0.27 -3.56
CA TYR A 448 7.19 -1.72 -3.40
C TYR A 448 6.58 -2.56 -4.53
N SER A 449 6.47 -2.02 -5.74
CA SER A 449 6.16 -2.84 -6.92
C SER A 449 7.33 -3.76 -7.31
N ARG A 450 8.51 -3.55 -6.72
CA ARG A 450 9.72 -4.37 -6.82
C ARG A 450 10.39 -4.45 -5.44
N GLN A 451 11.20 -5.48 -5.21
CA GLN A 451 12.05 -5.61 -4.02
C GLN A 451 13.29 -4.70 -4.12
N ALA A 452 13.08 -3.41 -4.40
CA ALA A 452 14.14 -2.43 -4.59
C ALA A 452 13.62 -0.99 -4.39
N LEU A 453 14.53 -0.09 -4.02
CA LEU A 453 14.40 1.36 -4.10
C LEU A 453 15.19 1.87 -5.33
N PRO A 454 14.61 1.79 -6.55
CA PRO A 454 15.26 2.28 -7.75
C PRO A 454 15.26 3.81 -7.79
N MET A 455 16.21 4.40 -8.51
CA MET A 455 16.10 5.82 -8.87
C MET A 455 14.99 6.03 -9.91
N LEU A 456 14.07 6.96 -9.65
CA LEU A 456 13.11 7.45 -10.63
C LEU A 456 13.46 8.87 -11.07
N TRP A 457 13.42 9.09 -12.39
CA TRP A 457 13.72 10.39 -13.02
C TRP A 457 12.49 11.30 -13.00
N ASP A 458 11.36 10.74 -13.43
CA ASP A 458 10.02 11.28 -13.28
C ASP A 458 9.27 10.50 -12.20
N PHE A 459 8.57 11.19 -11.30
CA PHE A 459 7.75 10.59 -10.26
C PHE A 459 6.39 11.29 -10.18
N VAL A 460 5.44 10.65 -9.49
CA VAL A 460 4.14 11.25 -9.21
C VAL A 460 3.97 11.42 -7.72
N GLU A 461 3.62 12.63 -7.32
CA GLU A 461 3.22 12.95 -5.96
C GLU A 461 1.71 12.76 -5.83
N ALA A 462 1.26 11.85 -4.97
CA ALA A 462 -0.16 11.59 -4.76
C ALA A 462 -0.82 12.69 -3.90
N ASN A 463 -2.05 13.08 -4.24
CA ASN A 463 -2.89 13.84 -3.31
C ASN A 463 -3.53 12.87 -2.30
N PRO A 464 -3.21 12.96 -1.00
CA PRO A 464 -3.70 12.04 0.03
C PRO A 464 -5.21 12.12 0.26
N PHE A 465 -5.89 13.16 -0.24
CA PHE A 465 -7.31 13.42 -0.04
C PHE A 465 -8.18 13.16 -1.29
N SER A 466 -7.57 12.75 -2.40
CA SER A 466 -8.23 12.75 -3.72
C SER A 466 -9.27 11.64 -3.96
N GLY A 467 -9.39 10.65 -3.06
CA GLY A 467 -10.21 9.46 -3.29
C GLY A 467 -9.68 8.51 -4.38
N SER A 468 -8.58 8.86 -5.05
CA SER A 468 -7.94 8.04 -6.08
C SER A 468 -6.84 7.13 -5.52
N SER A 469 -6.26 6.27 -6.36
CA SER A 469 -5.13 5.40 -5.98
C SER A 469 -4.02 6.18 -5.29
N GLY A 470 -3.60 5.73 -4.11
CA GLY A 470 -2.58 6.39 -3.30
C GLY A 470 -3.11 7.42 -2.31
N SER A 471 -4.41 7.71 -2.31
CA SER A 471 -5.04 8.52 -1.26
C SER A 471 -5.33 7.72 0.01
N SER A 472 -5.38 8.41 1.16
CA SER A 472 -5.77 7.81 2.44
C SER A 472 -7.19 7.23 2.38
N VAL A 473 -8.10 7.91 1.66
CA VAL A 473 -9.50 7.48 1.49
C VAL A 473 -9.57 6.13 0.79
N ALA A 474 -8.91 6.00 -0.36
CA ALA A 474 -8.87 4.76 -1.12
C ALA A 474 -8.18 3.65 -0.33
N GLY A 475 -7.12 3.97 0.42
CA GLY A 475 -6.45 3.03 1.32
C GLY A 475 -7.38 2.45 2.37
N GLN A 476 -8.07 3.30 3.13
CA GLN A 476 -8.98 2.91 4.23
C GLN A 476 -10.00 1.84 3.84
N GLU A 477 -10.58 1.91 2.64
CA GLU A 477 -11.53 0.92 2.15
C GLU A 477 -10.94 -0.50 2.08
N TYR A 478 -9.67 -0.63 1.65
CA TYR A 478 -8.99 -1.92 1.58
C TYR A 478 -8.79 -2.54 2.98
N TYR A 479 -8.43 -1.73 3.97
CA TYR A 479 -8.23 -2.19 5.35
C TYR A 479 -9.51 -2.67 5.99
N LEU A 480 -10.58 -1.89 5.83
CA LEU A 480 -11.89 -2.24 6.36
C LEU A 480 -12.39 -3.55 5.75
N LYS A 481 -12.14 -3.79 4.46
CA LYS A 481 -12.44 -5.08 3.81
C LYS A 481 -11.63 -6.23 4.40
N VAL A 482 -10.34 -6.04 4.71
CA VAL A 482 -9.52 -7.10 5.36
C VAL A 482 -10.01 -7.35 6.78
N LEU A 483 -10.23 -6.31 7.58
CA LEU A 483 -10.71 -6.44 8.95
C LEU A 483 -12.09 -7.14 9.00
N SER A 484 -13.00 -6.77 8.11
CA SER A 484 -14.29 -7.43 7.95
C SER A 484 -14.14 -8.91 7.61
N HIS A 485 -13.22 -9.26 6.70
CA HIS A 485 -12.95 -10.66 6.34
C HIS A 485 -12.34 -11.45 7.51
N LEU A 486 -11.38 -10.87 8.23
CA LEU A 486 -10.72 -11.52 9.37
C LEU A 486 -11.67 -11.73 10.56
N SER A 487 -12.59 -10.80 10.78
CA SER A 487 -13.55 -10.85 11.90
C SER A 487 -14.66 -11.89 11.70
N GLN A 488 -14.80 -12.44 10.50
CA GLN A 488 -15.74 -13.52 10.21
C GLN A 488 -15.19 -14.91 10.57
N ILE A 489 -13.90 -15.00 10.95
CA ILE A 489 -13.30 -16.25 11.40
C ILE A 489 -13.82 -16.54 12.82
N PRO A 490 -14.54 -17.65 13.05
CA PRO A 490 -15.08 -17.96 14.37
C PRO A 490 -13.94 -18.09 15.41
N PRO A 491 -14.17 -17.63 16.65
CA PRO A 491 -13.25 -17.84 17.77
C PRO A 491 -12.97 -19.33 17.97
N VAL A 492 -11.73 -19.64 18.33
CA VAL A 492 -11.41 -20.96 18.89
C VAL A 492 -11.94 -20.98 20.32
N GLU A 493 -12.76 -21.98 20.65
CA GLU A 493 -13.22 -22.19 22.02
C GLU A 493 -12.05 -22.71 22.84
N HIS A 494 -11.56 -21.89 23.77
CA HIS A 494 -10.64 -22.37 24.81
C HIS A 494 -11.46 -23.22 25.78
N LYS A 495 -11.30 -24.53 25.74
CA LYS A 495 -11.59 -25.34 26.93
C LYS A 495 -10.46 -25.02 27.90
N GLU A 496 -10.73 -24.17 28.88
CA GLU A 496 -9.87 -24.10 30.06
C GLU A 496 -9.78 -25.53 30.60
N GLU A 497 -8.58 -26.11 30.57
CA GLU A 497 -8.33 -27.35 31.29
C GLU A 497 -8.45 -26.96 32.77
N GLU A 498 -9.59 -27.28 33.39
CA GLU A 498 -9.76 -27.26 34.84
C GLU A 498 -8.61 -28.07 35.43
N GLY A 499 -7.65 -27.37 36.04
CA GLY A 499 -6.45 -27.95 36.66
C GLY A 499 -6.73 -28.56 38.02
#